data_AF-A0A914J957-F1
#
_entry.id   AF-A0A914J957-F1
#
_cell.length_a   1.000
_cell.length_b   1.000
_cell.length_c   1.000
_cell.angle_alpha   90.00
_cell.angle_beta   90.00
_cell.angle_gamma   90.00
#
_symmetry.space_group_name_H-M   'P 1'
#
loop_
_entity.id
_entity.type
_entity.pdbx_description
1 polymer ?
#
loop_
_entity_poly.entity_id
_entity_poly.type
_entity_poly.pdbx_seq_one_letter_code
_entity_poly.pdbx_strand_id
1 'polypeptide(L)'
;MPKSYKRGNKRKRLVLKVSAAKRKNKVLKKRSKGPTNCNVMKEQWDTTKTVSSNLAAMGLSSDVNKTVALPKNRIQAEIEIADLTEIWAGEPLGERREIPKKQVVNALEEAAKKRDEELKSRSTGKNLSTDDVRFCSEMIRRHGMDFEAMARDQLNIFQNTAKQLKRKIEVFKRSQKFKKICGDEKMEE
;
A
#
# COMPACT_ATOMS: atom_id res chain seq x y z
N MET A 1 -24.78 -53.01 25.56
CA MET A 1 -23.60 -52.54 26.33
C MET A 1 -22.71 -51.69 25.43
N PRO A 2 -22.29 -50.47 25.83
CA PRO A 2 -21.37 -49.67 25.04
C PRO A 2 -19.91 -50.09 25.31
N LYS A 3 -19.15 -50.37 24.24
CA LYS A 3 -17.71 -50.69 24.32
C LYS A 3 -16.90 -49.43 24.63
N SER A 4 -16.15 -49.44 25.74
CA SER A 4 -15.22 -48.36 26.07
C SER A 4 -14.01 -48.39 25.12
N TYR A 5 -13.83 -47.35 24.31
CA TYR A 5 -12.63 -47.19 23.50
C TYR A 5 -11.58 -46.45 24.33
N LYS A 6 -10.48 -47.12 24.68
CA LYS A 6 -9.34 -46.51 25.40
C LYS A 6 -8.79 -45.36 24.56
N ARG A 7 -9.05 -44.11 24.97
CA ARG A 7 -8.41 -42.93 24.39
C ARG A 7 -6.91 -43.00 24.68
N GLY A 8 -6.11 -43.24 23.63
CA GLY A 8 -4.65 -43.33 23.73
C GLY A 8 -4.06 -42.10 24.43
N ASN A 9 -3.25 -42.32 25.46
CA ASN A 9 -2.59 -41.27 26.22
C ASN A 9 -1.71 -40.43 25.27
N LYS A 10 -1.94 -39.11 25.19
CA LYS A 10 -1.09 -38.20 24.41
C LYS A 10 0.33 -38.27 24.97
N ARG A 11 1.27 -38.84 24.22
CA ARG A 11 2.70 -38.91 24.60
C ARG A 11 3.18 -37.50 24.93
N LYS A 12 3.58 -37.25 26.18
CA LYS A 12 4.20 -35.98 26.59
C LYS A 12 5.51 -35.84 25.81
N ARG A 13 5.63 -34.81 24.97
CA ARG A 13 6.88 -34.53 24.25
C ARG A 13 7.95 -34.18 25.30
N LEU A 14 9.00 -35.00 25.38
CA LEU A 14 10.18 -34.68 26.16
C LEU A 14 10.86 -33.45 25.54
N VAL A 15 10.68 -32.29 26.18
CA VAL A 15 11.41 -31.08 25.81
C VAL A 15 12.84 -31.25 26.31
N LEU A 16 13.77 -31.58 25.41
CA LEU A 16 15.19 -31.63 25.73
C LEU A 16 15.62 -30.24 26.23
N LYS A 17 16.12 -30.18 27.48
CA LYS A 17 16.66 -28.95 28.06
C LYS A 17 17.94 -28.57 27.31
N VAL A 18 17.80 -27.77 26.25
CA VAL A 18 18.95 -27.18 25.55
C VAL A 18 19.72 -26.31 26.55
N SER A 19 21.03 -26.55 26.67
CA SER A 19 21.90 -25.83 27.61
C SER A 19 21.82 -24.31 27.40
N ALA A 20 21.96 -23.55 28.49
CA ALA A 20 21.91 -22.09 28.46
C ALA A 20 22.94 -21.51 27.46
N ALA A 21 24.15 -22.11 27.39
CA ALA A 21 25.19 -21.74 26.43
C ALA A 21 24.74 -21.93 24.97
N LYS A 22 24.09 -23.07 24.63
CA LYS A 22 23.55 -23.30 23.29
C LYS A 22 22.46 -22.29 22.93
N ARG A 23 21.62 -21.88 23.89
CA ARG A 23 20.63 -20.81 23.69
C ARG A 23 21.28 -19.46 23.42
N LYS A 24 22.28 -19.08 24.23
CA LYS A 24 23.05 -17.83 24.05
C LYS A 24 23.74 -17.79 22.67
N ASN A 25 24.42 -18.87 22.28
CA ASN A 25 25.08 -18.95 20.97
C ASN A 25 24.09 -18.90 19.79
N LYS A 26 22.90 -19.50 19.93
CA LYS A 26 21.85 -19.40 18.91
C LYS A 26 21.35 -17.96 18.76
N VAL A 27 21.21 -17.21 19.87
CA VAL A 27 20.82 -15.79 19.83
C VAL A 27 21.93 -14.95 19.21
N LEU A 28 23.19 -15.15 19.59
CA LEU A 28 24.33 -14.44 19.02
C LEU A 28 24.45 -14.66 17.50
N LYS A 29 24.31 -15.90 17.03
CA LYS A 29 24.28 -16.23 15.59
C LYS A 29 23.11 -15.59 14.83
N LYS A 30 21.99 -15.32 15.50
CA LYS A 30 20.86 -14.59 14.91
C LYS A 30 21.11 -13.09 14.85
N ARG A 31 21.81 -12.53 15.84
CA ARG A 31 22.17 -11.11 15.90
C ARG A 31 23.25 -10.75 14.87
N SER A 32 24.20 -11.65 14.61
CA SER A 32 25.33 -11.40 13.70
C SER A 32 24.95 -11.32 12.22
N LYS A 33 23.81 -11.90 11.80
CA LYS A 33 23.41 -11.90 10.39
C LYS A 33 22.76 -10.59 9.93
N GLY A 34 22.38 -9.71 10.87
CA GLY A 34 21.56 -8.54 10.58
C GLY A 34 20.13 -8.93 10.13
N PRO A 35 19.08 -8.16 10.48
CA PRO A 35 17.71 -8.54 10.12
C PRO A 35 17.25 -8.05 8.73
N THR A 36 18.08 -7.33 7.97
CA THR A 36 17.64 -6.57 6.78
C THR A 36 18.45 -6.88 5.52
N ASN A 37 17.77 -6.95 4.37
CA ASN A 37 18.39 -7.07 3.04
C ASN A 37 18.81 -5.71 2.44
N CYS A 38 18.44 -4.59 3.07
CA CYS A 38 18.81 -3.25 2.59
C CYS A 38 20.25 -2.92 2.98
N ASN A 39 21.08 -2.57 1.99
CA ASN A 39 22.48 -2.22 2.19
C ASN A 39 22.65 -0.98 3.10
N VAL A 40 21.84 0.07 2.86
CA VAL A 40 21.87 1.33 3.62
C VAL A 40 21.65 1.09 5.12
N MET A 41 20.68 0.24 5.48
CA MET A 41 20.45 -0.10 6.88
C MET A 41 21.53 -1.01 7.45
N LYS A 42 22.09 -1.91 6.65
CA LYS A 42 23.11 -2.87 7.07
C LYS A 42 24.43 -2.18 7.43
N GLU A 43 24.81 -1.14 6.70
CA GLU A 43 26.01 -0.33 6.96
C GLU A 43 25.96 0.37 8.32
N GLN A 44 24.79 0.86 8.72
CA GLN A 44 24.58 1.54 10.00
C GLN A 44 24.14 0.60 11.13
N TRP A 45 24.12 -0.72 10.89
CA TRP A 45 23.61 -1.69 11.85
C TRP A 45 24.65 -2.09 12.91
N ASP A 46 24.39 -1.75 14.16
CA ASP A 46 25.21 -2.17 15.30
C ASP A 46 24.75 -3.54 15.85
N THR A 47 25.63 -4.54 15.82
CA THR A 47 25.31 -5.89 16.31
C THR A 47 25.18 -5.97 17.84
N THR A 48 25.75 -5.01 18.57
CA THR A 48 25.76 -4.98 20.03
C THR A 48 24.43 -4.50 20.61
N LYS A 49 23.72 -3.65 19.86
CA LYS A 49 22.43 -3.05 20.24
C LYS A 49 21.24 -3.95 19.91
N THR A 50 20.07 -3.56 20.41
CA THR A 50 18.80 -4.21 20.08
C THR A 50 18.26 -3.68 18.76
N VAL A 51 17.40 -4.47 18.10
CA VAL A 51 16.74 -4.09 16.83
C VAL A 51 16.01 -2.75 16.98
N SER A 52 15.26 -2.57 18.07
CA SER A 52 14.50 -1.34 18.33
C SER A 52 15.40 -0.13 18.54
N SER A 53 16.52 -0.29 19.27
CA SER A 53 17.49 0.79 19.46
C SER A 53 18.20 1.18 18.15
N ASN A 54 18.53 0.20 17.29
CA ASN A 54 19.12 0.48 15.99
C ASN A 54 18.16 1.21 15.05
N LEU A 55 16.92 0.74 14.97
CA LEU A 55 15.89 1.39 14.16
C LEU A 55 15.67 2.83 14.65
N ALA A 56 15.53 3.04 15.96
CA ALA A 56 15.36 4.38 16.53
C ALA A 56 16.57 5.29 16.25
N ALA A 57 17.80 4.77 16.31
CA ALA A 57 19.01 5.55 15.98
C ALA A 57 19.07 5.96 14.50
N MET A 58 18.50 5.14 13.61
CA MET A 58 18.34 5.44 12.18
C MET A 58 17.09 6.28 11.87
N GLY A 59 16.27 6.65 12.86
CA GLY A 59 15.02 7.40 12.65
C GLY A 59 13.82 6.54 12.22
N LEU A 60 13.89 5.22 12.41
CA LEU A 60 12.86 4.27 12.03
C LEU A 60 12.11 3.75 13.26
N SER A 61 10.83 3.42 13.06
CA SER A 61 10.02 2.82 14.11
C SER A 61 10.14 1.30 14.12
N SER A 62 10.29 0.71 15.31
CA SER A 62 10.12 -0.74 15.49
C SER A 62 8.67 -1.18 15.64
N ASP A 63 7.78 -0.27 16.03
CA ASP A 63 6.37 -0.55 16.30
C ASP A 63 5.52 0.65 15.87
N VAL A 64 4.84 0.49 14.73
CA VAL A 64 4.06 1.55 14.08
C VAL A 64 2.93 2.03 15.00
N ASN A 65 2.26 1.13 15.71
CA ASN A 65 1.12 1.49 16.57
C ASN A 65 1.54 2.32 17.79
N LYS A 66 2.81 2.23 18.21
CA LYS A 66 3.37 3.05 19.29
C LYS A 66 3.90 4.40 18.81
N THR A 67 4.24 4.50 17.53
CA THR A 67 4.85 5.71 16.95
C THR A 67 3.82 6.60 16.30
N VAL A 68 2.84 6.01 15.63
CA VAL A 68 1.62 6.68 15.19
C VAL A 68 0.59 6.50 16.29
N ALA A 69 0.46 7.51 17.15
CA ALA A 69 -0.56 7.50 18.19
C ALA A 69 -1.96 7.52 17.53
N LEU A 70 -2.66 6.40 17.57
CA LEU A 70 -4.07 6.35 17.17
C LEU A 70 -4.94 6.71 18.38
N PRO A 71 -6.00 7.51 18.20
CA PRO A 71 -6.95 7.76 19.27
C PRO A 71 -7.59 6.43 19.68
N LYS A 72 -7.46 6.07 20.97
CA LYS A 72 -7.98 4.80 21.52
C LYS A 72 -9.51 4.72 21.53
N ASN A 73 -10.18 5.87 21.40
CA ASN A 73 -11.63 6.00 21.47
C ASN A 73 -12.24 5.99 20.06
N ARG A 74 -12.20 4.84 19.38
CA ARG A 74 -12.81 4.69 18.04
C ARG A 74 -14.22 4.11 18.03
N ILE A 75 -14.74 3.62 19.16
CA ILE A 75 -15.99 2.85 19.20
C ILE A 75 -17.21 3.70 19.62
N GLN A 76 -17.01 4.92 20.14
CA GLN A 76 -18.12 5.75 20.67
C GLN A 76 -18.15 7.21 20.19
N ALA A 77 -17.18 7.67 19.41
CA ALA A 77 -17.21 9.02 18.87
C ALA A 77 -17.67 8.96 17.41
N GLU A 78 -18.83 9.52 17.11
CA GLU A 78 -19.08 10.11 15.80
C GLU A 78 -18.03 11.22 15.62
N ILE A 79 -16.92 10.88 14.96
CA ILE A 79 -15.89 11.86 14.64
C ILE A 79 -16.45 12.64 13.44
N GLU A 80 -16.78 13.91 13.64
CA GLU A 80 -17.16 14.80 12.55
C GLU A 80 -16.00 14.90 11.53
N ILE A 81 -16.32 15.04 10.24
CA ILE A 81 -15.34 14.97 9.14
C ILE A 81 -14.23 16.04 9.28
N ALA A 82 -14.51 17.15 9.98
CA ALA A 82 -13.56 18.22 10.28
C ALA A 82 -12.47 17.80 11.29
N ASP A 83 -12.81 16.96 12.28
CA ASP A 83 -11.84 16.45 13.26
C ASP A 83 -10.85 15.47 12.62
N LEU A 84 -11.24 14.74 11.56
CA LEU A 84 -10.30 13.90 10.82
C LEU A 84 -9.21 14.72 10.11
N THR A 85 -9.55 15.90 9.60
CA THR A 85 -8.57 16.79 8.96
C THR A 85 -7.61 17.39 9.97
N GLU A 86 -8.08 17.68 11.20
CA GLU A 86 -7.23 18.17 12.29
C GLU A 86 -6.40 17.05 12.96
N ILE A 87 -6.87 15.80 12.99
CA ILE A 87 -6.06 14.65 13.43
C ILE A 87 -4.97 14.33 12.41
N TRP A 88 -5.24 14.54 11.11
CA TRP A 88 -4.24 14.31 10.06
C TRP A 88 -3.27 15.49 9.89
N ALA A 89 -3.74 16.71 10.15
CA ALA A 89 -2.92 17.94 10.18
C ALA A 89 -2.26 18.20 11.55
N GLY A 90 -2.71 17.50 12.59
CA GLY A 90 -2.38 17.75 13.99
C GLY A 90 -0.98 17.33 14.35
N GLU A 91 -0.34 18.19 15.15
CA GLU A 91 0.95 17.92 15.74
C GLU A 91 0.99 16.52 16.37
N PRO A 92 2.09 15.77 16.17
CA PRO A 92 2.20 14.42 16.71
C PRO A 92 1.98 14.47 18.23
N LEU A 93 0.97 13.75 18.72
CA LEU A 93 0.75 13.50 20.15
C LEU A 93 1.92 12.65 20.71
N GLY A 94 3.04 13.30 20.96
CA GLY A 94 4.26 12.72 21.48
C GLY A 94 5.44 13.63 21.21
N GLU A 95 6.31 13.79 22.20
CA GLU A 95 7.58 14.50 22.04
C GLU A 95 8.32 13.95 20.80
N ARG A 96 8.55 14.85 19.83
CA ARG A 96 9.32 14.52 18.64
C ARG A 96 10.74 14.21 19.07
N ARG A 97 11.06 12.92 19.23
CA ARG A 97 12.42 12.49 19.54
C ARG A 97 13.34 13.01 18.46
N GLU A 98 14.31 13.83 18.86
CA GLU A 98 15.34 14.29 17.94
C GLU A 98 16.10 13.08 17.42
N ILE A 99 16.07 12.89 16.10
CA ILE A 99 16.71 11.75 15.45
C ILE A 99 18.18 12.10 15.27
N PRO A 100 19.11 11.36 15.90
CA PRO A 100 20.53 11.72 15.89
C PRO A 100 21.20 11.51 14.52
N LYS A 101 20.65 10.63 13.66
CA LYS A 101 21.19 10.36 12.32
C LYS A 101 20.07 10.20 11.27
N LYS A 102 19.84 11.23 10.46
CA LYS A 102 18.83 11.22 9.38
C LYS A 102 19.32 10.63 8.06
N GLN A 103 20.61 10.28 7.96
CA GLN A 103 21.24 9.82 6.71
C GLN A 103 20.51 8.63 6.07
N VAL A 104 20.10 7.64 6.88
CA VAL A 104 19.43 6.43 6.39
C VAL A 104 18.02 6.74 5.87
N VAL A 105 17.28 7.62 6.56
CA VAL A 105 15.93 8.03 6.14
C VAL A 105 15.97 8.72 4.79
N ASN A 106 16.86 9.71 4.63
CA ASN A 106 17.00 10.46 3.38
C ASN A 106 17.32 9.54 2.20
N ALA A 107 18.28 8.63 2.37
CA ALA A 107 18.66 7.68 1.32
C ALA A 107 17.51 6.74 0.93
N LEU A 108 16.69 6.32 1.90
CA LEU A 108 15.51 5.48 1.64
C LEU A 108 14.39 6.26 0.93
N GLU A 109 14.16 7.51 1.32
CA GLU A 109 13.19 8.39 0.65
C GLU A 109 13.59 8.67 -0.80
N GLU A 110 14.87 8.93 -1.06
CA GLU A 110 15.38 9.10 -2.43
C GLU A 110 15.23 7.83 -3.26
N ALA A 111 15.55 6.66 -2.68
CA ALA A 111 15.36 5.38 -3.36
C ALA A 111 13.88 5.10 -3.66
N ALA A 112 12.97 5.46 -2.75
CA ALA A 112 11.53 5.34 -2.95
C ALA A 112 11.05 6.28 -4.08
N LYS A 113 11.48 7.54 -4.09
CA LYS A 113 11.15 8.51 -5.15
C LYS A 113 11.62 8.02 -6.52
N LYS A 114 12.86 7.55 -6.63
CA LYS A 114 13.40 6.99 -7.89
C LYS A 114 12.57 5.80 -8.38
N ARG A 115 12.17 4.90 -7.48
CA ARG A 115 11.30 3.78 -7.82
C ARG A 115 9.93 4.24 -8.29
N ASP A 116 9.33 5.23 -7.63
CA ASP A 116 8.04 5.78 -8.03
C ASP A 116 8.12 6.49 -9.39
N GLU A 117 9.20 7.21 -9.66
CA GLU A 117 9.49 7.82 -10.96
C GLU A 117 9.69 6.76 -12.05
N GLU A 118 10.43 5.69 -11.75
CA GLU A 118 10.61 4.54 -12.64
C GLU A 118 9.27 3.84 -12.92
N LEU A 119 8.42 3.67 -11.90
CA LEU A 119 7.10 3.08 -12.07
C LEU A 119 6.17 4.00 -12.87
N LYS A 120 6.25 5.32 -12.68
CA LYS A 120 5.50 6.31 -13.46
C LYS A 120 5.95 6.34 -14.91
N SER A 121 7.26 6.26 -15.17
CA SER A 121 7.81 6.25 -16.53
C SER A 121 7.52 4.93 -17.25
N ARG A 122 7.58 3.80 -16.54
CA ARG A 122 7.20 2.47 -17.06
C ARG A 122 5.70 2.27 -17.20
N SER A 123 4.90 2.98 -16.43
CA SER A 123 3.45 3.04 -16.62
C SER A 123 3.19 3.74 -17.95
N THR A 124 3.33 2.98 -19.04
CA THR A 124 2.64 3.23 -20.30
C THR A 124 1.17 3.40 -19.90
N GLY A 125 0.72 4.66 -19.85
CA GLY A 125 -0.52 5.03 -19.17
C GLY A 125 -1.67 4.09 -19.57
N LYS A 126 -2.56 3.75 -18.61
CA LYS A 126 -3.65 2.75 -18.74
C LYS A 126 -4.02 2.51 -20.22
N ASN A 127 -3.46 1.45 -20.81
CA ASN A 127 -3.72 1.12 -22.20
C ASN A 127 -5.14 0.56 -22.28
N LEU A 128 -6.07 1.32 -22.88
CA LEU A 128 -7.38 0.78 -23.20
C LEU A 128 -7.25 -0.23 -24.34
N SER A 129 -8.09 -1.27 -24.28
CA SER A 129 -8.28 -2.18 -25.41
C SER A 129 -8.72 -1.42 -26.65
N THR A 130 -8.44 -1.95 -27.84
CA THR A 130 -8.89 -1.38 -29.12
C THR A 130 -10.42 -1.27 -29.18
N ASP A 131 -11.12 -2.27 -28.65
CA ASP A 131 -12.58 -2.29 -28.61
C ASP A 131 -13.14 -1.23 -27.65
N ASP A 132 -12.50 -1.03 -26.49
CA ASP A 132 -12.92 0.00 -25.54
C ASP A 132 -12.74 1.40 -26.12
N VAL A 133 -11.68 1.60 -26.91
CA VAL A 133 -11.43 2.86 -27.61
C VAL A 133 -12.51 3.13 -28.64
N ARG A 134 -12.83 2.14 -29.49
CA ARG A 134 -13.89 2.24 -30.51
C ARG A 134 -15.27 2.47 -29.88
N PHE A 135 -15.55 1.76 -28.80
CA PHE A 135 -16.78 1.95 -28.04
C PHE A 135 -16.86 3.38 -27.48
N CYS A 136 -15.82 3.84 -26.78
CA CYS A 136 -15.85 5.19 -26.20
C CYS A 136 -15.90 6.30 -27.26
N SER A 137 -15.20 6.15 -28.40
CA SER A 137 -15.26 7.13 -29.48
C SER A 137 -16.65 7.26 -30.07
N GLU A 138 -17.32 6.13 -30.33
CA GLU A 138 -18.67 6.11 -30.91
C GLU A 138 -19.71 6.67 -29.92
N MET A 139 -19.59 6.34 -28.64
CA MET A 139 -20.50 6.84 -27.61
C MET A 139 -20.38 8.36 -27.43
N ILE A 140 -19.15 8.90 -27.50
CA ILE A 140 -18.92 10.35 -27.47
C ILE A 140 -19.47 11.00 -28.75
N ARG A 141 -19.30 10.39 -29.92
CA ARG A 141 -19.82 10.91 -31.20
C ARG A 141 -21.34 11.02 -31.21
N ARG A 142 -22.05 10.05 -30.62
CA ARG A 142 -23.52 9.99 -30.62
C ARG A 142 -24.18 10.82 -29.52
N HIS A 143 -23.65 10.71 -28.30
CA HIS A 143 -24.31 11.21 -27.08
C HIS A 143 -23.49 12.29 -26.35
N GLY A 144 -22.29 12.60 -26.83
CA GLY A 144 -21.42 13.62 -26.24
C GLY A 144 -21.00 13.28 -24.80
N MET A 145 -21.57 14.00 -23.83
CA MET A 145 -21.33 13.84 -22.40
C MET A 145 -22.58 13.40 -21.63
N ASP A 146 -23.67 13.06 -22.31
CA ASP A 146 -24.87 12.52 -21.67
C ASP A 146 -24.73 11.02 -21.40
N PHE A 147 -24.38 10.69 -20.15
CA PHE A 147 -24.15 9.31 -19.73
C PHE A 147 -25.44 8.49 -19.53
N GLU A 148 -26.59 9.14 -19.34
CA GLU A 148 -27.89 8.46 -19.20
C GLU A 148 -28.41 8.02 -20.56
N ALA A 149 -28.28 8.87 -21.58
CA ALA A 149 -28.57 8.50 -22.96
C ALA A 149 -27.64 7.37 -23.43
N MET A 150 -26.35 7.46 -23.11
CA MET A 150 -25.38 6.40 -23.39
C MET A 150 -25.72 5.06 -22.75
N ALA A 151 -26.28 5.06 -21.53
CA ALA A 151 -26.65 3.82 -20.86
C ALA A 151 -27.77 3.07 -21.61
N ARG A 152 -28.65 3.83 -22.27
CA ARG A 152 -29.80 3.32 -23.04
C ARG A 152 -29.47 3.01 -24.50
N ASP A 153 -28.26 3.35 -24.96
CA ASP A 153 -27.85 3.14 -26.34
C ASP A 153 -27.73 1.64 -26.68
N GLN A 154 -28.09 1.29 -27.91
CA GLN A 154 -28.04 -0.09 -28.40
C GLN A 154 -26.62 -0.67 -28.45
N LEU A 155 -25.60 0.18 -28.60
CA LEU A 155 -24.19 -0.20 -28.62
C LEU A 155 -23.68 -0.60 -27.22
N ASN A 156 -24.39 -0.24 -26.15
CA ASN A 156 -24.08 -0.64 -24.78
C ASN A 156 -24.51 -2.09 -24.49
N ILE A 157 -23.94 -3.05 -25.24
CA ILE A 157 -24.28 -4.49 -25.17
C ILE A 157 -24.13 -5.04 -23.75
N PHE A 158 -23.13 -4.57 -23.01
CA PHE A 158 -22.85 -5.02 -21.65
C PHE A 158 -23.68 -4.34 -20.57
N GLN A 159 -24.69 -3.53 -20.96
CA GLN A 159 -25.61 -2.87 -20.04
C GLN A 159 -24.89 -2.08 -18.94
N ASN A 160 -23.81 -1.38 -19.31
CA ASN A 160 -23.06 -0.58 -18.35
C ASN A 160 -23.95 0.55 -17.82
N THR A 161 -23.94 0.75 -16.51
CA THR A 161 -24.65 1.88 -15.88
C THR A 161 -23.97 3.20 -16.28
N ALA A 162 -24.72 4.31 -16.30
CA ALA A 162 -24.20 5.65 -16.59
C ALA A 162 -22.91 5.99 -15.83
N LYS A 163 -22.81 5.61 -14.55
CA LYS A 163 -21.60 5.80 -13.72
C LYS A 163 -20.40 4.98 -14.20
N GLN A 164 -20.62 3.77 -14.70
CA GLN A 164 -19.57 2.93 -15.27
C GLN A 164 -19.09 3.48 -16.61
N LEU A 165 -20.02 3.94 -17.46
CA LEU A 165 -19.72 4.61 -18.73
C LEU A 165 -18.92 5.90 -18.52
N LYS A 166 -19.31 6.72 -17.54
CA LYS A 166 -18.56 7.91 -17.13
C LYS A 166 -17.12 7.56 -16.76
N ARG A 167 -16.90 6.56 -15.90
CA ARG A 167 -15.55 6.11 -15.53
C ARG A 167 -14.76 5.60 -16.74
N LYS A 168 -15.42 4.87 -17.65
CA LYS A 168 -14.79 4.34 -18.86
C LYS A 168 -14.30 5.47 -19.78
N ILE A 169 -15.13 6.49 -19.95
CA ILE A 169 -14.82 7.69 -20.75
C ILE A 169 -13.75 8.54 -20.06
N GLU A 170 -13.77 8.69 -18.73
CA GLU A 170 -12.69 9.38 -18.00
C GLU A 170 -11.34 8.67 -18.16
N VAL A 171 -11.32 7.34 -18.11
CA VAL A 171 -10.13 6.53 -18.39
C VAL A 171 -9.68 6.70 -19.85
N PHE A 172 -10.63 6.74 -20.79
CA PHE A 172 -10.34 7.02 -22.20
C PHE A 172 -9.71 8.40 -22.40
N LYS A 173 -10.28 9.47 -21.82
CA LYS A 173 -9.74 10.85 -21.87
C LYS A 173 -8.32 10.97 -21.31
N ARG A 174 -8.00 10.19 -20.27
CA ARG A 174 -6.66 10.16 -19.67
C ARG A 174 -5.64 9.37 -20.52
N SER A 175 -6.11 8.56 -21.47
CA SER A 175 -5.24 7.78 -22.36
C SER A 175 -4.68 8.62 -23.50
N GLN A 176 -3.47 8.29 -23.96
CA GLN A 176 -2.84 8.93 -25.11
C GLN A 176 -3.62 8.72 -26.41
N LYS A 177 -4.47 7.69 -26.47
CA LYS A 177 -5.30 7.36 -27.65
C LYS A 177 -6.42 8.37 -27.89
N PHE A 178 -6.94 9.01 -26.83
CA PHE A 178 -8.00 10.02 -26.96
C PHE A 178 -7.54 11.22 -27.79
N LYS A 179 -6.34 11.75 -27.50
CA LYS A 179 -5.76 12.88 -28.24
C LYS A 179 -5.56 12.58 -29.73
N LYS A 180 -5.22 11.34 -30.07
CA LYS A 180 -5.00 10.91 -31.46
C LYS A 180 -6.30 10.77 -32.26
N ILE A 181 -7.42 10.49 -31.59
CA ILE A 181 -8.69 10.19 -32.27
C ILE A 181 -9.61 11.42 -32.28
N CYS A 182 -9.75 12.11 -31.14
CA CYS A 182 -10.54 13.34 -31.03
C CYS A 182 -9.75 14.61 -31.39
N GLY A 183 -8.41 14.55 -31.53
CA GLY A 183 -7.61 15.71 -31.94
C GLY A 183 -7.68 16.02 -33.42
N ASP A 184 -8.04 15.03 -34.24
CA ASP A 184 -8.13 15.14 -35.70
C ASP A 184 -9.54 15.59 -36.16
N GLU A 185 -10.58 15.32 -35.37
CA GLU A 185 -11.91 15.88 -35.57
C GLU A 185 -12.00 17.21 -34.79
N LYS A 186 -11.78 18.34 -35.47
CA LYS A 186 -12.29 19.63 -34.99
C LYS A 186 -13.78 19.43 -34.68
N MET A 187 -14.13 19.51 -33.40
CA MET A 187 -15.51 19.59 -32.96
C MET A 187 -16.03 20.97 -33.40
N GLU A 188 -16.51 21.06 -34.64
CA GLU A 188 -17.33 22.17 -35.11
C GLU A 188 -18.75 21.99 -34.57
N GLU A 189 -19.18 23.04 -33.84
CA GLU A 189 -20.51 23.42 -33.31
C GLU A 189 -21.26 22.48 -32.35
#